data_AF-A0AA38ZIZ9-F1
#
_entry.id   AF-A0AA38ZIZ9-F1
#
_cell.length_a   1.000
_cell.length_b   1.000
_cell.length_c   1.000
_cell.angle_alpha   90.00
_cell.angle_beta   90.00
_cell.angle_gamma   90.00
#
_symmetry.space_group_name_H-M   'P 1'
#
loop_
_entity.id
_entity.type
_entity.pdbx_description
1 polymer ?
#
loop_
_entity_poly.entity_id
_entity_poly.type
_entity_poly.pdbx_seq_one_letter_code
_entity_poly.pdbx_strand_id
1 'polypeptide(L)'
;MPANIPHFEAWEEQVICPERGSRVVHYYLKNTSGTSILAVVGTERSIRHMFYVVSDEFLHAYGGDTSVKVCTKWRARREVVDWLTSVISHPLDITSMYCLNLQSIRFHY
;
A
#
# COMPACT_ATOMS: atom_id res chain seq x y z
N MET A 1 -13.92 -0.04 20.93
CA MET A 1 -14.29 0.53 19.61
C MET A 1 -13.42 -0.15 18.57
N PRO A 2 -13.96 -0.85 17.56
CA PRO A 2 -13.12 -1.28 16.45
C PRO A 2 -12.50 -0.02 15.84
N ALA A 3 -11.19 -0.03 15.61
CA ALA A 3 -10.51 1.08 14.94
C ALA A 3 -11.27 1.36 13.64
N ASN A 4 -11.64 2.63 13.41
CA ASN A 4 -12.37 3.04 12.23
C ASN A 4 -11.45 2.83 11.02
N ILE A 5 -11.54 1.67 10.37
CA ILE A 5 -10.73 1.34 9.20
C ILE A 5 -11.10 2.37 8.13
N PRO A 6 -10.12 3.12 7.60
CA PRO A 6 -10.40 4.12 6.60
C PRO A 6 -11.02 3.46 5.35
N HIS A 7 -12.17 3.97 4.94
CA HIS A 7 -12.87 3.52 3.74
C HIS A 7 -12.44 4.38 2.54
N PHE A 8 -11.90 3.72 1.50
CA PHE A 8 -11.46 4.37 0.26
C PHE A 8 -12.43 4.03 -0.87
N GLU A 9 -12.68 4.99 -1.75
CA GLU A 9 -13.60 4.83 -2.88
C GLU A 9 -12.89 4.85 -4.23
N ALA A 10 -11.69 5.42 -4.28
CA ALA A 10 -10.92 5.57 -5.50
C ALA A 10 -9.42 5.52 -5.22
N TRP A 11 -8.64 5.27 -6.28
CA TRP A 11 -7.20 5.46 -6.28
C TRP A 11 -6.78 6.27 -7.51
N GLU A 12 -5.66 6.96 -7.41
CA GLU A 12 -5.07 7.74 -8.50
C GLU A 12 -3.58 7.43 -8.66
N GLU A 13 -3.10 7.41 -9.91
CA GLU A 13 -1.69 7.30 -10.24
C GLU A 13 -1.13 8.69 -10.57
N GLN A 14 -0.02 9.06 -9.92
CA GLN A 14 0.68 10.30 -10.17
C GLN A 14 2.15 10.05 -10.53
N VAL A 15 2.60 10.55 -11.68
CA VAL A 15 4.01 10.51 -12.06
C VAL A 15 4.73 11.69 -11.39
N ILE A 16 5.67 11.39 -10.52
CA ILE A 16 6.46 12.40 -9.77
C ILE A 16 7.74 12.74 -10.55
N CYS A 17 8.40 11.71 -11.08
CA CYS A 17 9.59 11.85 -11.92
C CYS A 17 9.40 10.99 -13.18
N PRO A 18 9.34 11.57 -14.39
CA PRO A 18 9.17 10.81 -15.62
C PRO A 18 10.49 10.30 -16.21
N GLU A 19 11.63 10.78 -15.71
CA GLU A 19 12.96 10.54 -16.27
C GLU A 19 13.35 9.06 -16.26
N ARG A 20 13.86 8.58 -17.40
CA ARG A 20 14.28 7.18 -17.55
C ARG A 20 15.56 6.93 -16.76
N GLY A 21 15.57 5.86 -15.96
CA GLY A 21 16.61 5.51 -15.00
C GLY A 21 16.34 6.05 -13.59
N SER A 22 15.38 6.97 -13.43
CA SER A 22 15.01 7.59 -12.15
C SER A 22 13.51 7.80 -12.01
N ARG A 23 12.70 7.03 -12.75
CA ARG A 23 11.25 7.20 -12.79
C ARG A 23 10.64 6.95 -11.42
N VAL A 24 9.78 7.86 -10.96
CA VAL A 24 9.03 7.75 -9.71
C VAL A 24 7.54 7.96 -9.99
N VAL A 25 6.72 7.04 -9.48
CA VAL A 25 5.26 7.07 -9.57
C VAL A 25 4.67 6.82 -8.21
N HIS A 26 3.72 7.63 -7.80
CA HIS A 26 2.95 7.46 -6.58
C HIS A 26 1.55 6.97 -6.90
N TYR A 27 1.02 6.13 -6.03
CA TYR A 27 -0.38 5.75 -6.04
C TYR A 27 -1.01 6.25 -4.76
N TYR A 28 -2.08 7.04 -4.89
CA TYR A 28 -2.83 7.56 -3.76
C TYR A 28 -4.18 6.86 -3.65
N LEU A 29 -4.63 6.63 -2.42
CA LEU A 29 -5.98 6.18 -2.12
C LEU A 29 -6.79 7.37 -1.61
N LYS A 30 -7.99 7.55 -2.15
CA LYS A 30 -8.88 8.66 -1.83
C LYS A 30 -10.09 8.17 -1.05
N ASN A 31 -10.35 8.81 0.08
CA ASN A 31 -11.51 8.53 0.91
C ASN A 31 -12.74 9.36 0.50
N THR A 32 -13.89 9.01 1.07
CA THR A 32 -15.17 9.74 0.90
C THR A 32 -15.11 11.20 1.31
N SER A 33 -14.21 11.53 2.24
CA SER A 33 -14.01 12.88 2.78
C SER A 33 -13.11 13.75 1.90
N GLY A 34 -12.60 13.20 0.79
CA GLY A 34 -11.70 13.89 -0.14
C GLY A 34 -10.23 13.90 0.30
N THR A 35 -9.87 13.25 1.41
CA THR A 35 -8.47 13.05 1.81
C THR A 35 -7.86 11.96 0.94
N SER A 36 -6.68 12.26 0.38
CA SER A 36 -5.83 11.30 -0.29
C SER A 36 -4.68 10.91 0.63
N ILE A 37 -4.35 9.62 0.69
CA ILE A 37 -3.15 9.12 1.38
C ILE A 37 -2.24 8.41 0.39
N LEU A 38 -0.92 8.49 0.60
CA LEU A 38 0.02 7.75 -0.22
C LEU A 38 -0.09 6.26 0.07
N ALA A 39 -0.46 5.46 -0.92
CA ALA A 39 -0.63 4.02 -0.78
C ALA A 39 0.63 3.25 -1.17
N VAL A 40 1.18 3.56 -2.35
CA VAL A 40 2.29 2.82 -2.95
C VAL A 40 3.25 3.78 -3.65
N VAL A 41 4.54 3.52 -3.52
CA VAL A 41 5.62 4.23 -4.23
C VAL A 41 6.28 3.28 -5.22
N GLY A 42 6.17 3.60 -6.51
CA GLY A 42 6.87 2.97 -7.61
C GLY A 42 8.17 3.71 -7.93
N THR A 43 9.31 3.04 -7.80
CA THR A 43 10.64 3.60 -8.14
C THR A 43 11.34 2.72 -9.16
N GLU A 44 12.00 3.35 -10.13
CA GLU A 44 12.91 2.66 -11.03
C GLU A 44 14.27 2.44 -10.34
N ARG A 45 14.63 1.18 -10.06
CA ARG A 45 15.91 0.84 -9.41
C ARG A 45 17.02 0.49 -10.42
N SER A 46 16.62 0.19 -11.65
CA SER A 46 17.50 -0.03 -12.80
C SER A 46 16.68 0.26 -14.07
N ILE A 47 17.35 0.51 -15.19
CA ILE A 47 16.67 0.80 -16.47
C ILE A 47 15.62 -0.29 -16.77
N ARG A 48 14.34 0.10 -16.88
CA ARG A 48 13.16 -0.78 -17.10
C ARG A 48 12.75 -1.67 -15.91
N HIS A 49 13.38 -1.53 -14.76
CA HIS A 49 13.06 -2.30 -13.56
C HIS A 49 12.44 -1.40 -12.49
N MET A 50 11.12 -1.23 -12.59
CA MET A 50 10.35 -0.60 -11.53
C MET A 50 10.10 -1.58 -10.38
N PHE A 51 10.10 -1.03 -9.17
CA PHE A 51 9.68 -1.70 -7.95
C PHE A 51 8.66 -0.83 -7.26
N TYR A 52 7.64 -1.47 -6.69
CA TYR A 52 6.56 -0.79 -6.01
C TYR A 52 6.53 -1.26 -4.56
N VAL A 53 6.44 -0.32 -3.63
CA VAL A 53 6.40 -0.62 -2.19
C VAL A 53 5.26 0.11 -1.53
N VAL A 54 4.58 -0.55 -0.60
CA VAL A 54 3.57 0.09 0.25
C VAL A 54 4.22 1.21 1.05
N SER A 55 3.54 2.36 1.13
CA SER A 55 4.02 3.52 1.87
C SER A 55 3.77 3.37 3.37
N ASP A 56 4.63 3.99 4.19
CA ASP A 56 4.42 4.07 5.64
C ASP A 56 3.14 4.83 6.02
N GLU A 57 2.68 5.77 5.19
CA GLU A 57 1.45 6.55 5.43
C GLU A 57 0.21 5.65 5.41
N PHE A 58 0.14 4.72 4.45
CA PHE A 58 -0.93 3.73 4.38
C PHE A 58 -0.94 2.79 5.58
N LEU A 59 0.23 2.30 5.98
CA LEU A 59 0.38 1.41 7.13
C LEU A 59 -0.09 2.08 8.44
N HIS A 60 0.23 3.38 8.59
CA HIS A 60 -0.20 4.16 9.74
C HIS A 60 -1.71 4.38 9.74
N ALA A 61 -2.31 4.68 8.57
CA ALA A 61 -3.75 4.91 8.45
C ALA A 61 -4.59 3.65 8.73
N TYR A 62 -4.08 2.45 8.38
CA TYR A 62 -4.78 1.17 8.59
C TYR A 62 -4.56 0.53 9.97
N GLY A 63 -3.79 1.16 10.87
CA GLY A 63 -3.67 0.73 12.28
C GLY A 63 -2.55 -0.28 12.59
N GLY A 64 -1.49 -0.34 11.78
CA GLY A 64 -0.32 -1.17 12.09
C GLY A 64 0.62 -0.52 13.10
N ASP A 65 0.78 -1.11 14.28
CA ASP A 65 1.92 -0.81 15.17
C ASP A 65 3.22 -1.03 14.39
N THR A 66 4.04 0.00 14.36
CA THR A 66 5.16 0.24 13.44
C THR A 66 6.38 -0.69 13.58
N SER A 67 6.28 -1.82 14.29
CA SER A 67 7.44 -2.65 14.62
C SER A 67 7.72 -3.81 13.66
N VAL A 68 6.79 -4.19 12.77
CA VAL A 68 7.00 -5.26 11.78
C VAL A 68 6.55 -4.79 10.40
N LYS A 69 7.44 -4.04 9.72
CA LYS A 69 7.23 -3.61 8.32
C LYS A 69 7.28 -4.82 7.37
N VAL A 70 6.14 -5.49 7.16
CA VAL A 70 5.97 -6.36 5.99
C VAL A 70 5.75 -5.46 4.79
N CYS A 71 6.85 -4.98 4.20
CA CYS A 71 6.79 -4.19 2.98
C CYS A 71 6.30 -5.09 1.84
N THR A 72 5.03 -5.00 1.46
CA THR A 72 4.58 -5.62 0.21
C THR A 72 5.34 -4.94 -0.93
N LYS A 73 6.13 -5.73 -1.66
CA LYS A 73 6.99 -5.26 -2.74
C LYS A 73 6.60 -5.95 -4.04
N TRP A 74 6.13 -5.17 -5.01
CA TRP A 74 5.72 -5.68 -6.32
C TRP A 74 6.76 -5.34 -7.40
N ARG A 75 6.78 -6.16 -8.46
CA ARG A 75 7.63 -5.96 -9.64
C ARG A 75 6.82 -5.51 -10.86
N ALA A 76 5.51 -5.75 -10.87
CA ALA A 76 4.64 -5.32 -11.96
C ALA A 76 3.57 -4.32 -11.48
N ARG A 77 3.32 -3.30 -12.31
CA ARG A 77 2.23 -2.33 -12.12
C ARG A 77 0.87 -3.00 -11.92
N ARG A 78 0.62 -4.10 -12.65
CA ARG A 78 -0.64 -4.83 -12.56
C ARG A 78 -0.93 -5.30 -11.12
N GLU A 79 0.07 -5.85 -10.44
CA GLU A 79 -0.10 -6.33 -9.07
C GLU A 79 -0.47 -5.20 -8.10
N VAL A 80 0.08 -4.00 -8.33
CA VAL A 80 -0.27 -2.79 -7.57
C VAL A 80 -1.71 -2.39 -7.81
N VAL A 81 -2.14 -2.36 -9.08
CA VAL A 81 -3.52 -2.00 -9.46
C VAL A 81 -4.53 -3.02 -8.91
N ASP A 82 -4.22 -4.31 -9.00
CA ASP A 82 -5.07 -5.38 -8.46
C ASP A 82 -5.19 -5.23 -6.93
N TRP A 83 -4.08 -4.93 -6.25
CA TRP A 83 -4.09 -4.66 -4.81
C TRP A 83 -4.91 -3.40 -4.45
N LEU A 84 -4.70 -2.27 -5.14
CA LEU A 84 -5.47 -1.04 -4.90
C LEU A 84 -6.98 -1.26 -5.11
N THR A 85 -7.34 -2.02 -6.14
CA THR A 85 -8.73 -2.38 -6.42
C THR A 85 -9.31 -3.27 -5.32
N SER A 86 -8.51 -4.21 -4.81
CA SER A 86 -8.88 -5.03 -3.66
C SER A 86 -9.03 -4.20 -2.38
N VAL A 87 -8.25 -3.12 -2.20
CA VAL A 87 -8.38 -2.18 -1.06
C VAL A 87 -9.72 -1.49 -1.03
N ILE A 88 -10.21 -1.08 -2.20
CA ILE A 88 -11.53 -0.45 -2.32
C ILE A 88 -12.64 -1.49 -2.18
N SER A 89 -12.48 -2.68 -2.78
CA SER A 89 -13.54 -3.69 -2.85
C SER A 89 -13.70 -4.49 -1.54
N HIS A 90 -12.61 -4.75 -0.84
CA HIS A 90 -12.55 -5.63 0.33
C HIS A 90 -11.69 -5.03 1.46
N PRO A 91 -12.08 -3.88 2.03
CA PRO A 91 -11.28 -3.18 3.05
C PRO A 91 -11.08 -3.99 4.34
N LEU A 92 -12.02 -4.87 4.69
CA LEU A 92 -11.97 -5.71 5.89
C LEU A 92 -11.00 -6.90 5.76
N ASP A 93 -10.84 -7.45 4.56
CA ASP A 93 -9.97 -8.61 4.31
C ASP A 93 -8.49 -8.21 4.35
N ILE A 94 -8.18 -6.96 4.05
CA ILE A 94 -6.84 -6.39 4.08
C ILE A 94 -6.37 -6.23 5.52
N THR A 95 -7.20 -5.66 6.40
CA THR A 95 -6.93 -5.64 7.84
C THR A 95 -6.70 -7.07 8.36
N SER A 96 -7.51 -8.04 7.94
CA SER A 96 -7.34 -9.46 8.29
C SER A 96 -6.01 -10.05 7.78
N MET A 97 -5.60 -9.78 6.54
CA MET A 97 -4.31 -10.23 5.99
C MET A 97 -3.12 -9.66 6.76
N TYR A 98 -3.16 -8.38 7.16
CA TYR A 98 -2.09 -7.76 7.93
C TYR A 98 -2.13 -8.18 9.42
N CYS A 99 -3.32 -8.40 10.00
CA CYS A 99 -3.50 -8.92 11.36
C CYS A 99 -3.15 -10.41 11.51
N LEU A 100 -3.39 -11.26 10.50
CA LEU A 100 -3.02 -12.69 10.54
C LEU A 100 -1.51 -12.90 10.35
N ASN A 101 -0.84 -12.02 9.59
CA ASN A 101 0.62 -11.99 9.58
C ASN A 101 1.21 -11.54 10.93
N LEU A 102 0.44 -10.81 11.76
CA LEU A 102 0.81 -10.46 13.14
C LEU A 102 0.57 -11.60 14.15
N GLN A 103 -0.32 -12.56 13.88
CA GLN A 103 -0.54 -13.73 14.75
C GLN A 103 0.40 -14.91 14.47
N SER A 104 1.05 -14.96 13.30
CA SER A 104 1.96 -16.07 12.93
C SER A 104 3.38 -15.95 13.51
N ILE A 105 3.69 -14.89 14.27
CA ILE A 105 5.00 -14.70 14.93
C ILE A 105 4.86 -14.55 16.45
N ARG A 106 4.02 -15.39 17.08
CA ARG A 106 4.06 -15.57 18.54
C ARG A 106 4.06 -17.05 18.93
N PHE A 107 5.27 -17.46 19.33
CA PHE A 107 5.67 -18.58 20.20
C PHE A 107 5.68 -19.99 19.59
N HIS A 108 6.81 -20.33 18.95
CA HIS A 108 7.50 -21.57 19.26
C HIS A 108 8.58 -21.26 20.30
N TYR A 109 8.31 -21.61 21.56
CA TYR A 109 9.30 -21.95 22.58
C TYR A 109 8.78 -23.17 23.34
#